data_AF-A0A1V4THW8-F1
#
_entry.id   AF-A0A1V4THW8-F1
#
_cell.length_a   1.000
_cell.length_b   1.000
_cell.length_c   1.000
_cell.angle_alpha   90.00
_cell.angle_beta   90.00
_cell.angle_gamma   90.00
#
_symmetry.space_group_name_H-M   'P 1'
#
loop_
_entity.id
_entity.type
_entity.pdbx_description
1 polymer ?
#
loop_
_entity_poly.entity_id
_entity_poly.type
_entity_poly.pdbx_seq_one_letter_code
_entity_poly.pdbx_strand_id
1 'polypeptide(L)'
;MVVTMPKNYNLKKLIIEVLEGNELSKKDILDVIRSRSGIATSDKTFNESLMALLREGEIYIVDYDFSIYDGVKRIQSIRPEGIVFSISRMDFVEIETVLKQMESDDPEEVYRASKNLKRVFRRKIDEIQKDGNIDFESGTDSLFNQTIFYLNSLGEEPKRSLRNKLAWSLSSNQGSLEMFKSIASFIESQD
;
A
#
# COMPACT_ATOMS: atom_id res chain seq x y z
N MET A 1 0.87 -26.56 26.56
CA MET A 1 2.10 -26.58 25.75
C MET A 1 2.43 -25.15 25.35
N VAL A 2 3.68 -24.71 25.43
CA VAL A 2 4.10 -23.41 24.87
C VAL A 2 4.48 -23.64 23.41
N VAL A 3 3.73 -23.08 22.47
CA VAL A 3 4.08 -23.11 21.05
C VAL A 3 5.15 -22.05 20.81
N THR A 4 6.41 -22.47 20.70
CA THR A 4 7.51 -21.57 20.33
C THR A 4 7.37 -21.18 18.86
N MET A 5 6.72 -20.03 18.61
CA MET A 5 6.61 -19.48 17.25
C MET A 5 8.00 -19.24 16.64
N PRO A 6 8.20 -19.53 15.34
CA PRO A 6 9.50 -19.35 14.70
C PRO A 6 9.91 -17.88 14.69
N LYS A 7 11.18 -17.58 15.00
CA LYS A 7 11.69 -16.22 15.23
C LYS A 7 11.35 -15.22 14.11
N ASN A 8 11.33 -15.66 12.84
CA ASN A 8 10.98 -14.82 11.68
C ASN A 8 9.51 -14.35 11.69
N TYR A 9 8.57 -15.18 12.17
CA TYR A 9 7.15 -14.79 12.22
C TYR A 9 6.93 -13.62 13.19
N ASN A 10 7.61 -13.66 14.34
CA ASN A 10 7.58 -12.58 15.31
C ASN A 10 8.21 -11.28 14.76
N LEU A 11 9.29 -11.38 13.97
CA LEU A 11 9.94 -10.22 13.38
C LEU A 11 9.08 -9.53 12.31
N LYS A 12 8.38 -10.30 11.45
CA LYS A 12 7.40 -9.71 10.51
C LYS A 12 6.30 -8.94 11.25
N LYS A 13 5.75 -9.50 12.33
CA LYS A 13 4.73 -8.82 13.15
C LYS A 13 5.26 -7.53 13.79
N LEU A 14 6.48 -7.56 14.33
CA LEU A 14 7.14 -6.39 14.90
C LEU A 14 7.42 -5.28 13.87
N ILE A 15 7.72 -5.62 12.61
CA ILE A 15 7.88 -4.62 11.53
C ILE A 15 6.54 -3.90 11.26
N ILE A 16 5.44 -4.66 11.18
CA ILE A 16 4.10 -4.10 11.02
C ILE A 16 3.74 -3.20 12.22
N GLU A 17 3.92 -3.68 13.47
CA GLU A 17 3.71 -2.91 14.71
C GLU A 17 4.59 -1.64 14.88
N VAL A 18 5.63 -1.48 14.06
CA VAL A 18 6.50 -0.30 14.05
C VAL A 18 6.09 0.69 12.95
N LEU A 19 5.49 0.21 11.87
CA LEU A 19 4.97 1.01 10.77
C LEU A 19 3.51 1.46 10.95
N GLU A 20 2.83 1.09 12.05
CA GLU A 20 1.43 1.47 12.26
C GLU A 20 1.29 2.99 12.39
N GLY A 21 0.63 3.62 11.41
CA GLY A 21 0.47 5.06 11.32
C GLY A 21 1.76 5.86 11.03
N ASN A 22 2.84 5.20 10.60
CA ASN A 22 4.16 5.83 10.42
C ASN A 22 4.85 5.37 9.11
N GLU A 23 5.43 6.32 8.40
CA GLU A 23 6.36 6.05 7.29
C GLU A 23 7.79 6.15 7.83
N LEU A 24 8.59 5.08 7.75
CA LEU A 24 9.89 4.99 8.43
C LEU A 24 10.98 4.42 7.52
N SER A 25 12.21 4.92 7.65
CA SER A 25 13.37 4.38 6.93
C SER A 25 13.71 2.96 7.41
N LYS A 26 14.36 2.16 6.54
CA LYS A 26 14.93 0.85 6.89
C LYS A 26 15.74 0.92 8.21
N LYS A 27 16.53 1.98 8.37
CA LYS A 27 17.33 2.25 9.58
C LYS A 27 16.44 2.41 10.81
N ASP A 28 15.45 3.32 10.75
CA ASP A 28 14.67 3.68 11.94
C ASP A 28 13.77 2.52 12.40
N ILE A 29 13.20 1.74 11.46
CA ILE A 29 12.47 0.50 11.79
C ILE A 29 13.38 -0.46 12.57
N LEU A 30 14.63 -0.65 12.12
CA LEU A 30 15.58 -1.56 12.74
C LEU A 30 16.02 -1.08 14.13
N ASP A 31 16.25 0.22 14.31
CA ASP A 31 16.64 0.82 15.58
C ASP A 31 15.48 0.81 16.60
N VAL A 32 14.23 1.02 16.16
CA VAL A 32 13.03 0.83 16.99
C VAL A 32 12.84 -0.64 17.39
N ILE A 33 13.04 -1.60 16.48
CA ILE A 33 12.95 -3.04 16.82
C ILE A 33 14.05 -3.44 17.81
N ARG A 34 15.28 -2.96 17.63
CA ARG A 34 16.41 -3.23 18.54
C ARG A 34 16.16 -2.69 19.94
N SER A 35 15.68 -1.45 20.05
CA SER A 35 15.38 -0.82 21.34
C SER A 35 14.16 -1.40 22.04
N ARG A 36 13.09 -1.75 21.31
CA ARG A 36 11.86 -2.35 21.91
C ARG A 36 12.06 -3.78 22.43
N SER A 37 12.86 -4.61 21.75
CA SER A 37 12.77 -6.08 21.91
C SER A 37 13.86 -6.72 22.78
N GLY A 38 15.04 -6.10 22.90
CA GLY A 38 16.23 -6.77 23.45
C GLY A 38 16.72 -7.97 22.61
N ILE A 39 16.13 -8.22 21.44
CA ILE A 39 16.51 -9.30 20.54
C ILE A 39 17.67 -8.83 19.66
N ALA A 40 18.76 -9.60 19.65
CA ALA A 40 19.88 -9.42 18.72
C ALA A 40 19.47 -9.81 17.28
N THR A 41 18.63 -8.99 16.66
CA THR A 41 18.19 -9.15 15.26
C THR A 41 19.33 -8.76 14.32
N SER A 42 19.78 -9.74 13.52
CA SER A 42 20.77 -9.52 12.48
C SER A 42 20.16 -8.80 11.27
N ASP A 43 20.95 -7.96 10.62
CA ASP A 43 20.54 -7.23 9.40
C ASP A 43 20.05 -8.19 8.31
N LYS A 44 20.63 -9.40 8.21
CA LYS A 44 20.18 -10.44 7.29
C LYS A 44 18.74 -10.87 7.58
N THR A 45 18.43 -11.24 8.82
CA THR A 45 17.09 -11.69 9.24
C THR A 45 16.04 -10.59 9.09
N PHE A 46 16.45 -9.34 9.33
CA PHE A 46 15.61 -8.16 9.11
C PHE A 46 15.34 -7.90 7.62
N ASN A 47 16.38 -7.92 6.77
CA ASN A 47 16.23 -7.82 5.31
C ASN A 47 15.34 -8.94 4.75
N GLU A 48 15.51 -10.18 5.22
CA GLU A 48 14.67 -11.33 4.83
C GLU A 48 13.19 -11.10 5.21
N SER A 49 12.93 -10.50 6.37
CA SER A 49 11.57 -10.19 6.82
C SER A 49 10.93 -9.02 6.05
N LEU A 50 11.68 -7.95 5.76
CA LEU A 50 11.23 -6.87 4.87
C LEU A 50 10.94 -7.39 3.46
N MET A 51 11.84 -8.19 2.87
CA MET A 51 11.66 -8.76 1.53
C MET A 51 10.51 -9.78 1.45
N ALA A 52 10.15 -10.42 2.57
CA ALA A 52 8.94 -11.22 2.67
C ALA A 52 7.69 -10.33 2.66
N LEU A 53 7.60 -9.34 3.56
CA LEU A 53 6.45 -8.43 3.65
C LEU A 53 6.20 -7.62 2.36
N LEU A 54 7.26 -7.21 1.66
CA LEU A 54 7.18 -6.56 0.35
C LEU A 54 6.58 -7.49 -0.73
N ARG A 55 6.96 -8.78 -0.71
CA ARG A 55 6.46 -9.78 -1.67
C ARG A 55 5.04 -10.24 -1.36
N GLU A 56 4.71 -10.31 -0.08
CA GLU A 56 3.37 -10.60 0.44
C GLU A 56 2.40 -9.41 0.21
N GLY A 57 2.93 -8.21 -0.07
CA GLY A 57 2.15 -7.01 -0.32
C GLY A 57 1.60 -6.35 0.95
N GLU A 58 2.22 -6.66 2.10
CA GLU A 58 1.89 -6.17 3.45
C GLU A 58 2.56 -4.82 3.74
N ILE A 59 3.73 -4.56 3.14
CA ILE A 59 4.40 -3.25 3.18
C ILE A 59 4.80 -2.81 1.77
N TYR A 60 5.08 -1.52 1.60
CA TYR A 60 5.54 -0.94 0.34
C TYR A 60 6.57 0.17 0.58
N ILE A 61 7.35 0.48 -0.46
CA ILE A 61 8.28 1.62 -0.46
C ILE A 61 7.48 2.89 -0.81
N VAL A 62 7.62 3.93 0.00
CA VAL A 62 6.92 5.22 -0.18
C VAL A 62 7.82 6.33 -0.69
N ASP A 63 9.04 6.40 -0.16
CA ASP A 63 9.99 7.50 -0.36
C ASP A 63 11.43 7.08 0.03
N TYR A 64 12.36 8.04 0.08
CA TYR A 64 13.76 7.83 0.45
C TYR A 64 14.29 8.92 1.41
N ASP A 65 14.68 8.51 2.62
CA ASP A 65 15.32 9.36 3.62
C ASP A 65 16.77 9.68 3.23
N PHE A 66 17.09 10.97 3.14
CA PHE A 66 18.44 11.47 2.87
C PHE A 66 19.25 11.79 4.14
N SER A 67 18.65 11.82 5.34
CA SER A 67 19.36 12.13 6.60
C SER A 67 20.41 11.08 6.97
N ILE A 68 20.30 9.85 6.45
CA ILE A 68 21.37 8.83 6.52
C ILE A 68 22.69 9.23 5.83
N TYR A 69 22.74 10.40 5.19
CA TYR A 69 23.93 11.02 4.61
C TYR A 69 24.37 12.31 5.31
N ASP A 70 23.86 12.62 6.50
CA ASP A 70 24.30 13.79 7.26
C ASP A 70 25.83 13.83 7.44
N GLY A 71 26.43 14.97 7.09
CA GLY A 71 27.89 15.15 7.03
C GLY A 71 28.59 14.61 5.76
N VAL A 72 27.92 13.87 4.88
CA VAL A 72 28.49 13.31 3.65
C VAL A 72 28.44 14.33 2.50
N LYS A 73 29.58 14.95 2.19
CA LYS A 73 29.69 16.02 1.18
C LYS A 73 29.31 15.64 -0.27
N ARG A 74 29.25 14.35 -0.61
CA ARG A 74 28.87 13.86 -1.94
C ARG A 74 28.36 12.42 -1.87
N ILE A 75 27.08 12.24 -2.18
CA ILE A 75 26.47 10.91 -2.35
C ILE A 75 26.92 10.33 -3.71
N GLN A 76 27.27 9.04 -3.73
CA GLN A 76 27.70 8.32 -4.94
C GLN A 76 26.92 7.02 -5.20
N SER A 77 26.17 6.54 -4.21
CA SER A 77 25.36 5.32 -4.31
C SER A 77 24.17 5.40 -3.36
N ILE A 78 23.06 4.76 -3.74
CA ILE A 78 21.87 4.61 -2.90
C ILE A 78 22.14 3.53 -1.86
N ARG A 79 22.05 3.90 -0.58
CA ARG A 79 22.13 2.99 0.56
C ARG A 79 20.74 2.43 0.86
N PRO A 80 20.57 1.12 1.07
CA PRO A 80 19.28 0.54 1.48
C PRO A 80 18.71 1.13 2.77
N GLU A 81 19.56 1.69 3.63
CA GLU A 81 19.24 2.21 4.96
C GLU A 81 18.22 3.38 4.93
N GLY A 82 18.19 4.14 3.83
CA GLY A 82 17.28 5.27 3.64
C GLY A 82 15.96 4.92 2.96
N ILE A 83 15.76 3.66 2.52
CA ILE A 83 14.49 3.26 1.88
C ILE A 83 13.36 3.37 2.91
N VAL A 84 12.36 4.22 2.63
CA VAL A 84 11.22 4.46 3.54
C VAL A 84 10.09 3.49 3.21
N PHE A 85 9.59 2.79 4.22
CA PHE A 85 8.48 1.86 4.12
C PHE A 85 7.22 2.38 4.82
N SER A 86 6.07 1.88 4.39
CA SER A 86 4.76 2.08 5.00
C SER A 86 3.93 0.79 4.90
N ILE A 87 2.90 0.61 5.74
CA ILE A 87 2.05 -0.59 5.69
C ILE A 87 1.08 -0.47 4.52
N SER A 88 1.07 -1.49 3.67
CA SER A 88 0.10 -1.65 2.59
C SER A 88 -1.20 -2.26 3.10
N ARG A 89 -1.82 -1.65 4.12
CA ARG A 89 -3.11 -2.13 4.63
C ARG A 89 -4.19 -1.95 3.56
N MET A 90 -5.13 -2.91 3.50
CA MET A 90 -6.19 -2.98 2.48
C MET A 90 -7.49 -3.55 3.07
N ASP A 91 -7.85 -3.15 4.29
CA ASP A 91 -9.21 -3.40 4.79
C ASP A 91 -10.21 -2.38 4.22
N PHE A 92 -11.50 -2.68 4.31
CA PHE A 92 -12.57 -1.83 3.78
C PHE A 92 -12.55 -0.40 4.35
N VAL A 93 -12.32 -0.24 5.65
CA VAL A 93 -12.41 1.04 6.37
C VAL A 93 -11.28 1.96 5.94
N GLU A 94 -10.10 1.41 5.71
CA GLU A 94 -8.92 2.18 5.33
C GLU A 94 -8.95 2.58 3.86
N ILE A 95 -9.45 1.73 2.96
CA ILE A 95 -9.72 2.17 1.58
C ILE A 95 -10.85 3.21 1.55
N GLU A 96 -11.90 3.08 2.37
CA GLU A 96 -12.94 4.12 2.47
C GLU A 96 -12.37 5.44 3.05
N THR A 97 -11.37 5.36 3.93
CA THR A 97 -10.65 6.52 4.47
C THR A 97 -9.80 7.20 3.41
N VAL A 98 -8.97 6.45 2.67
CA VAL A 98 -8.16 6.99 1.55
C VAL A 98 -9.06 7.61 0.47
N LEU A 99 -10.21 6.99 0.17
CA LEU A 99 -11.19 7.55 -0.76
C LEU A 99 -11.83 8.86 -0.28
N LYS A 100 -11.97 9.09 1.03
CA LYS A 100 -12.40 10.38 1.60
C LYS A 100 -11.26 11.42 1.62
N GLN A 101 -10.02 11.00 1.85
CA GLN A 101 -8.85 11.90 1.80
C GLN A 101 -8.60 12.47 0.41
N MET A 102 -9.04 11.78 -0.66
CA MET A 102 -9.09 12.34 -2.02
C MET A 102 -10.17 13.43 -2.22
N GLU A 103 -11.01 13.68 -1.21
CA GLU A 103 -12.06 14.72 -1.17
C GLU A 103 -11.66 15.88 -0.23
N SER A 104 -10.40 15.91 0.25
CA SER A 104 -9.85 16.94 1.15
C SER A 104 -9.48 18.24 0.42
N ASP A 105 -9.51 19.36 1.15
CA ASP A 105 -9.03 20.67 0.66
C ASP A 105 -7.49 20.79 0.69
N ASP A 106 -6.77 19.88 1.36
CA ASP A 106 -5.29 19.87 1.39
C ASP A 106 -4.72 19.15 0.15
N PRO A 107 -4.00 19.84 -0.76
CA PRO A 107 -3.44 19.23 -1.96
C PRO A 107 -2.40 18.13 -1.68
N GLU A 108 -1.68 18.20 -0.56
CA GLU A 108 -0.67 17.21 -0.18
C GLU A 108 -1.33 15.94 0.36
N GLU A 109 -2.42 16.06 1.12
CA GLU A 109 -3.25 14.93 1.54
C GLU A 109 -3.89 14.24 0.32
N VAL A 110 -4.51 15.00 -0.58
CA VAL A 110 -5.10 14.48 -1.83
C VAL A 110 -4.05 13.79 -2.69
N TYR A 111 -2.85 14.36 -2.81
CA TYR A 111 -1.74 13.75 -3.55
C TYR A 111 -1.32 12.40 -2.95
N ARG A 112 -1.13 12.33 -1.63
CA ARG A 112 -0.77 11.09 -0.91
C ARG A 112 -1.86 10.03 -1.02
N ALA A 113 -3.12 10.43 -0.83
CA ALA A 113 -4.27 9.54 -0.95
C ALA A 113 -4.40 8.96 -2.37
N SER A 114 -4.26 9.81 -3.40
CA SER A 114 -4.29 9.39 -4.81
C SER A 114 -3.11 8.45 -5.16
N LYS A 115 -1.88 8.78 -4.72
CA LYS A 115 -0.69 7.93 -4.87
C LYS A 115 -0.89 6.56 -4.22
N ASN A 116 -1.53 6.51 -3.04
CA ASN A 116 -1.81 5.27 -2.34
C ASN A 116 -2.92 4.45 -3.04
N LEU A 117 -4.06 5.07 -3.39
CA LEU A 117 -5.17 4.38 -4.03
C LEU A 117 -4.80 3.82 -5.41
N LYS A 118 -4.04 4.58 -6.22
CA LYS A 118 -3.53 4.09 -7.53
C LYS A 118 -2.63 2.85 -7.37
N ARG A 119 -1.83 2.80 -6.30
CA ARG A 119 -1.01 1.63 -5.97
C ARG A 119 -1.86 0.41 -5.56
N VAL A 120 -2.95 0.61 -4.80
CA VAL A 120 -3.91 -0.47 -4.48
C VAL A 120 -4.62 -0.98 -5.74
N PHE A 121 -5.09 -0.06 -6.59
CA PHE A 121 -5.75 -0.37 -7.87
C PHE A 121 -4.84 -1.20 -8.80
N ARG A 122 -3.53 -0.88 -8.84
CA ARG A 122 -2.54 -1.52 -9.75
C ARG A 122 -2.33 -3.13 -9.79
N ARG A 123 -2.30 -3.07 -8.43
CA ARG A 123 -2.21 -4.34 -7.69
C ARG A 123 -3.47 -5.21 -7.87
N LYS A 124 -4.66 -4.61 -7.77
CA LYS A 124 -5.93 -5.31 -8.01
C LYS A 124 -6.15 -5.67 -9.48
N ILE A 125 -5.64 -4.87 -10.42
CA ILE A 125 -5.56 -5.24 -11.86
C ILE A 125 -4.52 -6.35 -12.07
N ASP A 126 -3.33 -6.27 -11.45
CA ASP A 126 -2.34 -7.36 -11.48
C ASP A 126 -2.89 -8.71 -10.93
N GLU A 127 -3.84 -8.68 -10.00
CA GLU A 127 -4.57 -9.86 -9.50
C GLU A 127 -5.48 -10.44 -10.61
N ILE A 128 -6.27 -9.62 -11.30
CA ILE A 128 -7.15 -10.05 -12.41
C ILE A 128 -6.36 -10.61 -13.60
N GLN A 129 -5.29 -9.94 -14.02
CA GLN A 129 -4.51 -10.34 -15.20
C GLN A 129 -3.75 -11.66 -14.96
N LYS A 130 -3.32 -11.95 -13.73
CA LYS A 130 -2.70 -13.25 -13.37
C LYS A 130 -3.69 -14.42 -13.40
N ASP A 131 -4.95 -14.16 -13.08
CA ASP A 131 -6.06 -15.11 -13.28
C ASP A 131 -6.42 -15.30 -14.77
N GLY A 132 -5.80 -14.55 -15.69
CA GLY A 132 -5.97 -14.72 -17.14
C GLY A 132 -7.37 -14.42 -17.69
N ASN A 133 -8.20 -13.70 -16.92
CA ASN A 133 -9.64 -13.57 -17.19
C ASN A 133 -10.05 -12.29 -17.94
N ILE A 134 -9.29 -11.19 -17.79
CA ILE A 134 -9.56 -9.91 -18.46
C ILE A 134 -8.20 -9.27 -18.78
N ASP A 135 -8.07 -8.71 -19.97
CA ASP A 135 -7.08 -7.68 -20.28
C ASP A 135 -7.84 -6.40 -20.64
N PHE A 136 -7.37 -5.26 -20.16
CA PHE A 136 -8.05 -3.97 -20.28
C PHE A 136 -7.41 -3.19 -21.43
N GLU A 137 -8.20 -2.74 -22.40
CA GLU A 137 -7.68 -1.92 -23.52
C GLU A 137 -7.15 -0.57 -23.01
N SER A 138 -7.80 -0.05 -21.96
CA SER A 138 -7.35 1.09 -21.18
C SER A 138 -6.23 0.66 -20.21
N GLY A 139 -4.99 1.04 -20.50
CA GLY A 139 -3.86 0.76 -19.62
C GLY A 139 -4.10 1.27 -18.19
N THR A 140 -3.72 0.48 -17.17
CA THR A 140 -4.13 0.57 -15.75
C THR A 140 -4.23 1.98 -15.15
N ASP A 141 -3.32 2.88 -15.53
CA ASP A 141 -3.30 4.26 -15.04
C ASP A 141 -4.40 5.16 -15.63
N SER A 142 -4.82 4.89 -16.88
CA SER A 142 -5.99 5.50 -17.50
C SER A 142 -7.26 5.04 -16.80
N LEU A 143 -7.45 3.72 -16.67
CA LEU A 143 -8.63 3.12 -16.05
C LEU A 143 -8.83 3.59 -14.60
N PHE A 144 -7.74 3.77 -13.84
CA PHE A 144 -7.79 4.44 -12.54
C PHE A 144 -8.28 5.89 -12.66
N ASN A 145 -7.67 6.69 -13.55
CA ASN A 145 -8.05 8.10 -13.72
C ASN A 145 -9.52 8.24 -14.15
N GLN A 146 -10.01 7.38 -15.03
CA GLN A 146 -11.40 7.28 -15.49
C GLN A 146 -12.34 6.88 -14.34
N THR A 147 -11.96 5.89 -13.52
CA THR A 147 -12.74 5.49 -12.33
C THR A 147 -12.91 6.65 -11.35
N ILE A 148 -11.85 7.43 -11.10
CA ILE A 148 -11.90 8.61 -10.21
C ILE A 148 -12.67 9.77 -10.83
N PHE A 149 -12.52 10.01 -12.14
CA PHE A 149 -13.29 11.04 -12.85
C PHE A 149 -14.80 10.72 -12.82
N TYR A 150 -15.18 9.48 -13.13
CA TYR A 150 -16.56 9.00 -13.05
C TYR A 150 -17.12 9.10 -11.63
N LEU A 151 -16.36 8.66 -10.62
CA LEU A 151 -16.77 8.80 -9.22
C LEU A 151 -17.06 10.26 -8.82
N ASN A 152 -16.29 11.21 -9.35
CA ASN A 152 -16.45 12.64 -9.06
C ASN A 152 -17.45 13.38 -9.97
N SER A 153 -17.95 12.77 -11.05
CA SER A 153 -19.05 13.32 -11.86
C SER A 153 -20.44 12.91 -11.36
N LEU A 154 -20.51 11.94 -10.45
CA LEU A 154 -21.73 11.51 -9.77
C LEU A 154 -22.16 12.49 -8.66
N GLY A 155 -23.48 12.66 -8.51
CA GLY A 155 -24.07 13.31 -7.32
C GLY A 155 -23.94 12.44 -6.06
N GLU A 156 -24.08 13.07 -4.89
CA GLU A 156 -23.77 12.52 -3.55
C GLU A 156 -24.19 11.07 -3.29
N GLU A 157 -25.46 10.70 -3.47
CA GLU A 157 -25.91 9.35 -3.14
C GLU A 157 -25.36 8.26 -4.09
N PRO A 158 -25.43 8.42 -5.43
CA PRO A 158 -24.67 7.58 -6.36
C PRO A 158 -23.16 7.54 -6.07
N LYS A 159 -22.54 8.69 -5.78
CA LYS A 159 -21.11 8.79 -5.44
C LYS A 159 -20.77 7.97 -4.21
N ARG A 160 -21.50 8.15 -3.10
CA ARG A 160 -21.35 7.38 -1.85
C ARG A 160 -21.54 5.89 -2.09
N SER A 161 -22.54 5.50 -2.89
CA SER A 161 -22.78 4.10 -3.25
C SER A 161 -21.60 3.50 -4.02
N LEU A 162 -21.06 4.21 -5.03
CA LEU A 162 -19.89 3.75 -5.77
C LEU A 162 -18.61 3.75 -4.93
N ARG A 163 -18.38 4.78 -4.09
CA ARG A 163 -17.23 4.87 -3.18
C ARG A 163 -17.16 3.66 -2.25
N ASN A 164 -18.29 3.25 -1.66
CA ASN A 164 -18.37 2.08 -0.80
C ASN A 164 -18.15 0.78 -1.57
N LYS A 165 -18.69 0.66 -2.79
CA LYS A 165 -18.44 -0.50 -3.67
C LYS A 165 -16.97 -0.61 -4.06
N LEU A 166 -16.33 0.52 -4.39
CA LEU A 166 -14.91 0.62 -4.77
C LEU A 166 -13.99 0.29 -3.58
N ALA A 167 -14.32 0.78 -2.37
CA ALA A 167 -13.63 0.41 -1.14
C ALA A 167 -13.68 -1.11 -0.88
N TRP A 168 -14.86 -1.73 -1.03
CA TRP A 168 -14.99 -3.19 -0.90
C TRP A 168 -14.22 -3.93 -1.99
N SER A 169 -14.28 -3.49 -3.25
CA SER A 169 -13.63 -4.17 -4.37
C SER A 169 -12.11 -4.10 -4.33
N LEU A 170 -11.55 -3.00 -3.81
CA LEU A 170 -10.10 -2.83 -3.66
C LEU A 170 -9.55 -3.51 -2.38
N SER A 171 -10.42 -3.81 -1.40
CA SER A 171 -10.03 -4.48 -0.16
C SER A 171 -9.59 -5.95 -0.34
N SER A 172 -9.16 -6.57 0.76
CA SER A 172 -8.90 -8.01 0.88
C SER A 172 -10.16 -8.86 1.11
N ASN A 173 -11.36 -8.26 1.20
CA ASN A 173 -12.60 -8.98 1.55
C ASN A 173 -13.00 -10.04 0.51
N GLN A 174 -13.75 -11.06 0.95
CA GLN A 174 -14.29 -12.08 0.04
C GLN A 174 -15.20 -11.44 -1.03
N GLY A 175 -15.05 -11.88 -2.29
CA GLY A 175 -15.76 -11.31 -3.44
C GLY A 175 -15.23 -9.95 -3.93
N SER A 176 -14.20 -9.37 -3.28
CA SER A 176 -13.57 -8.12 -3.71
C SER A 176 -13.14 -8.14 -5.18
N LEU A 177 -12.51 -9.23 -5.62
CA LEU A 177 -11.98 -9.38 -6.98
C LEU A 177 -13.09 -9.39 -8.06
N GLU A 178 -14.18 -10.13 -7.86
CA GLU A 178 -15.30 -10.16 -8.81
C GLU A 178 -16.06 -8.82 -8.83
N MET A 179 -16.18 -8.18 -7.67
CA MET A 179 -16.71 -6.82 -7.58
C MET A 179 -15.82 -5.82 -8.32
N PHE A 180 -14.49 -5.99 -8.25
CA PHE A 180 -13.52 -5.13 -8.93
C PHE A 180 -13.56 -5.31 -10.45
N LYS A 181 -13.56 -6.56 -10.95
CA LYS A 181 -13.81 -6.88 -12.37
C LYS A 181 -15.08 -6.19 -12.87
N SER A 182 -16.18 -6.33 -12.12
CA SER A 182 -17.49 -5.76 -12.48
C SER A 182 -17.50 -4.22 -12.53
N ILE A 183 -16.76 -3.55 -11.65
CA ILE A 183 -16.61 -2.08 -11.68
C ILE A 183 -15.69 -1.66 -12.82
N ALA A 184 -14.53 -2.31 -12.96
CA ALA A 184 -13.50 -1.97 -13.95
C ALA A 184 -14.05 -2.06 -15.39
N SER A 185 -14.66 -3.19 -15.76
CA SER A 185 -15.25 -3.36 -17.09
C SER A 185 -16.47 -2.47 -17.35
N PHE A 186 -17.21 -2.06 -16.30
CA PHE A 186 -18.29 -1.08 -16.45
C PHE A 186 -17.76 0.32 -16.74
N ILE A 187 -16.66 0.73 -16.09
CA ILE A 187 -16.01 2.04 -16.33
C ILE A 187 -15.37 2.08 -17.72
N GLU A 188 -14.67 1.01 -18.12
CA GLU A 188 -14.08 0.90 -19.46
C GLU A 188 -15.14 0.96 -20.57
N SER A 189 -16.34 0.41 -20.33
CA SER A 189 -17.45 0.53 -21.29
C SER A 189 -18.19 1.88 -21.27
N GLN A 190 -17.60 2.95 -20.72
CA GLN A 190 -18.11 4.33 -20.81
C GLN A 190 -17.28 5.23 -21.75
N ASP A 191 -16.16 4.76 -22.30
CA ASP A 191 -15.42 5.40 -23.39
C ASP A 191 -16.13 5.24 -24.76
#